data_AF-A0A1V4Q5X8-F1
#
_entry.id   AF-A0A1V4Q5X8-F1
#
_cell.length_a   1.000
_cell.length_b   1.000
_cell.length_c   1.000
_cell.angle_alpha   90.00
_cell.angle_beta   90.00
_cell.angle_gamma   90.00
#
_symmetry.space_group_name_H-M   'P 1'
#
loop_
_entity.id
_entity.type
_entity.pdbx_description
1 polymer ?
#
loop_
_entity_poly.entity_id
_entity_poly.type
_entity_poly.pdbx_seq_one_letter_code
_entity_poly.pdbx_strand_id
1 'polypeptide(L)'
;MTSDFPTAIPVLAVRVGDTIFKDRATQPLTVDEIDWVLEHEHGPVARFIGVPEGNARRTWVYRLSGVIGCLNAPDDEALEEREPTLRSVDLIGGDKSRGVVSQYEIAAKDLTGDHLGLFIGAHSDDGKFNVPAQIIQIHQIPNRATRPGAVVKVRIGETPNQPARVDGGLYPPDQVFEIIELYQEGDPKYRHPRCYANTRGGCSATISGEHYVSHGLIKLFTFDDPNATIQHNHGAGIVRPVKPKKFVANVLCTSHNHGLHPADDAAISFARFIRDVALEWRGGAGEWGEEDEVHISGDDFQRWALKLLLNHAAANAFTGNGGRVFTPIPPEAVDILLGRAEWPETWGMCVASQVDSPLTFDPFSNPEPIFSDWWSAQPFLANGTNAICGGTVRLAGVDFGITLFNQGRELEAFDAPENPNRGSIQRPSFMRWEFEGVGKTVHFSWDDGWEHKTITYSMRR
;
A
#
# COMPACT_ATOMS: atom_id res chain seq x y z
N MET A 1 20.22 16.08 52.11
CA MET A 1 19.35 17.19 51.67
C MET A 1 19.49 17.26 50.16
N THR A 2 18.47 16.80 49.44
CA THR A 2 18.38 16.89 47.98
C THR A 2 18.34 18.36 47.61
N SER A 3 19.19 18.77 46.68
CA SER A 3 19.22 20.15 46.22
C SER A 3 18.06 20.38 45.26
N ASP A 4 17.00 21.05 45.74
CA ASP A 4 15.88 21.52 44.92
C ASP A 4 16.33 22.70 44.04
N PHE A 5 17.16 22.40 43.03
CA PHE A 5 17.44 23.35 41.97
C PHE A 5 16.38 23.20 40.88
N PRO A 6 15.75 24.30 40.42
CA PRO A 6 14.85 24.24 39.28
C PRO A 6 15.65 23.86 38.04
N THR A 7 15.34 22.70 37.47
CA THR A 7 15.88 22.23 36.20
C THR A 7 15.34 23.11 35.07
N ALA A 8 16.20 23.57 34.17
CA ALA A 8 15.75 24.24 32.96
C ALA A 8 15.01 23.22 32.07
N ILE A 9 13.71 23.43 31.86
CA ILE A 9 12.88 22.57 31.01
C ILE A 9 12.66 23.29 29.67
N PRO A 10 12.84 22.64 28.50
CA PRO A 10 12.53 23.23 27.21
C PRO A 10 11.06 23.67 27.16
N VAL A 11 10.79 24.85 26.58
CA VAL A 11 9.43 25.43 26.47
C VAL A 11 8.43 24.46 25.82
N LEU A 12 8.89 23.62 24.89
CA LEU A 12 8.08 22.62 24.19
C LEU A 12 7.69 21.40 25.05
N ALA A 13 8.30 21.21 26.22
CA ALA A 13 8.05 20.08 27.11
C ALA A 13 7.00 20.37 28.20
N VAL A 14 6.55 21.63 28.32
CA VAL A 14 5.57 22.07 29.31
C VAL A 14 4.16 21.57 28.94
N ARG A 15 3.45 21.02 29.93
CA ARG A 15 2.08 20.48 29.81
C ARG A 15 1.10 21.27 30.67
N VAL A 16 -0.18 21.15 30.34
CA VAL A 16 -1.26 21.60 31.25
C VAL A 16 -1.15 20.82 32.55
N GLY A 17 -1.18 21.53 33.67
CA GLY A 17 -0.95 21.02 35.02
C GLY A 17 0.48 21.19 35.53
N ASP A 18 1.45 21.48 34.66
CA ASP A 18 2.83 21.73 35.10
C ASP A 18 2.94 23.06 35.83
N THR A 19 3.79 23.12 36.85
CA THR A 19 4.15 24.36 37.54
C THR A 19 5.47 24.88 36.98
N ILE A 20 5.43 26.04 36.31
CA ILE A 20 6.59 26.68 35.69
C ILE A 20 7.00 27.96 36.43
N PHE A 21 8.27 28.36 36.27
CA PHE A 21 8.84 29.59 36.83
C PHE A 21 9.45 30.44 35.70
N LYS A 22 9.16 31.74 35.67
CA LYS A 22 9.72 32.66 34.66
C LYS A 22 11.14 33.07 35.00
N ASP A 23 11.37 33.35 36.27
CA ASP A 23 12.66 33.58 36.89
C ASP A 23 12.61 33.22 38.39
N ARG A 24 13.76 33.34 39.08
CA ARG A 24 13.90 33.00 40.51
C ARG A 24 13.08 33.88 41.46
N ALA A 25 12.63 35.06 41.02
CA ALA A 25 11.88 36.01 41.83
C ALA A 25 10.37 35.97 41.55
N THR A 26 9.94 35.35 40.45
CA THR A 26 8.52 35.21 40.09
C THR A 26 7.82 34.09 40.84
N GLN A 27 6.57 34.35 41.26
CA GLN A 27 5.69 33.30 41.77
C GLN A 27 5.45 32.22 40.70
N PRO A 28 5.35 30.93 41.10
CA PRO A 28 5.06 29.83 40.19
C PRO A 28 3.74 30.05 39.44
N LEU A 29 3.69 29.58 38.19
CA LEU A 29 2.48 29.52 37.39
C LEU A 29 2.15 28.04 37.14
N THR A 30 1.01 27.58 37.66
CA THR A 30 0.44 26.29 37.21
C THR A 30 -0.29 26.52 35.90
N VAL A 31 0.09 25.80 34.87
CA VAL A 31 -0.40 25.99 33.50
C VAL A 31 -1.78 25.39 33.36
N ASP A 32 -2.81 26.21 33.18
CA ASP A 32 -4.19 25.77 32.93
C ASP A 32 -4.46 25.60 31.43
N GLU A 33 -3.79 26.42 30.60
CA GLU A 33 -3.95 26.45 29.15
C GLU A 33 -2.62 26.82 28.49
N ILE A 34 -2.36 26.20 27.33
CA ILE A 34 -1.20 26.50 26.48
C ILE A 34 -1.73 26.95 25.12
N ASP A 35 -1.41 28.18 24.73
CA ASP A 35 -1.74 28.74 23.43
C ASP A 35 -0.46 28.96 22.61
N TRP A 36 -0.46 28.44 21.39
CA TRP A 36 0.69 28.52 20.47
C TRP A 36 0.35 29.50 19.35
N VAL A 37 1.04 30.64 19.35
CA VAL A 37 0.76 31.74 18.41
C VAL A 37 2.01 32.02 17.60
N LEU A 38 1.87 32.01 16.28
CA LEU A 38 2.89 32.55 15.38
C LEU A 38 2.58 34.04 15.17
N GLU A 39 3.42 34.90 15.76
CA GLU A 39 3.32 36.35 15.63
C GLU A 39 4.08 36.80 14.37
N HIS A 40 3.41 37.59 13.52
CA HIS A 40 3.84 37.90 12.14
C HIS A 40 5.24 38.53 12.03
N GLU A 41 5.73 39.14 13.11
CA GLU A 41 7.03 39.83 13.18
C GLU A 41 8.04 39.14 14.11
N HIS A 42 7.61 38.16 14.92
CA HIS A 42 8.39 37.69 16.07
C HIS A 42 8.55 36.17 16.15
N GLY A 43 8.07 35.44 15.14
CA GLY A 43 8.19 33.97 15.09
C GLY A 43 7.22 33.28 16.06
N PRO A 44 7.46 31.98 16.36
CA PRO A 44 6.57 31.20 17.19
C PRO A 44 6.68 31.60 18.66
N VAL A 45 5.53 31.76 19.29
CA VAL A 45 5.36 32.22 20.66
C VAL A 45 4.53 31.19 21.43
N ALA A 46 5.04 30.75 22.56
CA ALA A 46 4.30 29.96 23.52
C ALA A 46 3.66 30.89 24.56
N ARG A 47 2.35 30.78 24.77
CA ARG A 47 1.61 31.49 25.81
C ARG A 47 1.11 30.48 26.83
N PHE A 48 1.69 30.53 28.03
CA PHE A 48 1.23 29.74 29.17
C PHE A 48 0.27 30.58 29.99
N ILE A 49 -0.96 30.10 30.14
CA ILE A 49 -2.01 30.79 30.86
C ILE A 49 -2.31 29.97 32.11
N GLY A 50 -2.33 30.64 33.26
CA GLY A 50 -2.55 29.96 34.53
C GLY A 50 -2.99 30.93 35.63
N VAL A 51 -3.43 30.37 36.76
CA VAL A 51 -3.78 31.16 37.95
C VAL A 51 -2.66 30.99 38.99
N PRO A 52 -1.86 32.04 39.28
CA PRO A 52 -1.00 32.05 40.47
C PRO A 52 -1.88 32.06 41.72
N GLU A 53 -1.37 31.59 42.86
CA GLU A 53 -2.06 31.71 44.15
C GLU A 53 -2.54 33.16 44.38
N GLY A 54 -3.86 33.41 44.29
CA GLY A 54 -4.44 34.76 44.37
C GLY A 54 -5.51 35.15 43.34
N ASN A 55 -6.13 34.21 42.61
CA ASN A 55 -7.33 34.39 41.76
C ASN A 55 -7.22 35.29 40.51
N ALA A 56 -6.05 35.84 40.16
CA ALA A 56 -5.89 36.62 38.94
C ALA A 56 -5.23 35.78 37.83
N ARG A 57 -5.93 35.54 36.71
CA ARG A 57 -5.41 34.81 35.55
C ARG A 57 -4.20 35.56 34.96
N ARG A 58 -3.05 34.90 34.88
CA ARG A 58 -1.81 35.44 34.30
C ARG A 58 -1.45 34.70 33.01
N THR A 59 -0.83 35.42 32.10
CA THR A 59 -0.28 34.87 30.84
C THR A 59 1.22 35.13 30.81
N TRP A 60 2.01 34.08 30.64
CA TRP A 60 3.44 34.18 30.38
C TRP A 60 3.71 33.88 28.92
N VAL A 61 4.43 34.80 28.27
CA VAL A 61 4.71 34.75 26.84
C VAL A 61 6.19 34.47 26.65
N TYR A 62 6.51 33.36 26.00
CA TYR A 62 7.88 32.97 25.66
C TYR A 62 8.04 33.03 24.15
N ARG A 63 8.94 33.91 23.71
CA ARG A 63 9.39 33.93 22.31
C ARG A 63 10.42 32.84 22.15
N LEU A 64 10.18 31.93 21.21
CA LEU A 64 11.18 30.94 20.83
C LEU A 64 12.20 31.67 19.95
N SER A 65 13.35 32.00 20.53
CA SER A 65 14.48 32.54 19.77
C SER A 65 15.49 31.41 19.54
N GLY A 66 15.66 31.06 18.27
CA GLY A 66 16.48 29.95 17.83
C GLY A 66 16.16 29.64 16.38
N VAL A 67 17.19 29.55 15.55
CA VAL A 67 17.11 29.23 14.13
C VAL A 67 16.76 27.75 13.99
N ILE A 68 15.54 27.45 13.53
CA ILE A 68 15.21 26.16 12.92
C ILE A 68 15.19 26.43 11.41
N GLY A 69 16.29 26.06 10.74
CA GLY A 69 16.48 26.11 9.28
C GLY A 69 16.88 27.47 8.71
N CYS A 70 18.18 27.70 8.48
CA CYS A 70 18.63 28.75 7.57
C CYS A 70 18.36 28.33 6.12
N LEU A 71 17.50 29.08 5.42
CA LEU A 71 17.60 29.32 3.99
C LEU A 71 17.95 30.79 3.82
N ASN A 72 19.13 31.07 3.28
CA ASN A 72 19.35 32.33 2.56
C ASN A 72 18.89 32.11 1.12
N ALA A 73 18.21 33.10 0.56
CA ALA A 73 17.95 33.26 -0.88
C ALA A 73 18.43 34.66 -1.30
N PRO A 74 18.54 34.98 -2.59
CA PRO A 74 18.80 34.14 -3.76
C PRO A 74 20.10 34.58 -4.48
N ASP A 75 20.68 33.71 -5.29
CA ASP A 75 21.33 34.15 -6.53
C ASP A 75 20.83 33.21 -7.64
N ASP A 76 20.35 33.84 -8.72
CA ASP A 76 19.89 33.20 -9.94
C ASP A 76 20.96 32.25 -10.49
N GLU A 77 20.61 30.97 -10.73
CA GLU A 77 21.06 30.20 -11.90
C GLU A 77 20.40 28.82 -11.96
N ALA A 78 19.83 28.52 -13.14
CA ALA A 78 19.47 27.23 -13.74
C ALA A 78 18.83 26.13 -12.85
N LEU A 79 17.54 25.88 -13.10
CA LEU A 79 16.87 24.61 -12.81
C LEU A 79 17.49 23.50 -13.69
N GLU A 80 18.37 22.69 -13.11
CA GLU A 80 18.65 21.34 -13.61
C GLU A 80 17.66 20.36 -12.95
N GLU A 81 16.94 19.62 -13.77
CA GLU A 81 16.19 18.43 -13.36
C GLU A 81 17.16 17.43 -12.71
N ARG A 82 16.98 17.17 -11.41
CA ARG A 82 17.69 16.09 -10.71
C ARG A 82 16.82 14.85 -10.70
N GLU A 83 17.30 13.80 -11.36
CA GLU A 83 16.80 12.44 -11.16
C GLU A 83 16.98 12.00 -9.70
N PRO A 84 16.06 11.17 -9.15
CA PRO A 84 16.12 10.70 -7.78
C PRO A 84 17.35 9.79 -7.57
N THR A 85 18.37 10.28 -6.87
CA THR A 85 19.48 9.44 -6.39
C THR A 85 19.03 8.60 -5.19
N LEU A 86 18.88 7.29 -5.41
CA LEU A 86 18.76 6.28 -4.35
C LEU A 86 20.01 6.36 -3.44
N ARG A 87 19.86 6.66 -2.15
CA ARG A 87 20.94 6.59 -1.16
C ARG A 87 20.63 5.51 -0.14
N SER A 88 21.40 4.42 -0.15
CA SER A 88 21.33 3.41 0.91
C SER A 88 21.88 4.00 2.21
N VAL A 89 21.07 4.04 3.28
CA VAL A 89 21.49 4.45 4.62
C VAL A 89 21.45 3.23 5.55
N ASP A 90 22.61 2.84 6.08
CA ASP A 90 22.69 1.82 7.13
C ASP A 90 22.18 2.39 8.46
N LEU A 91 21.03 1.91 8.92
CA LEU A 91 20.47 2.30 10.20
C LEU A 91 21.03 1.41 11.33
N ILE A 92 21.92 1.99 12.13
CA ILE A 92 22.55 1.33 13.28
C ILE A 92 21.58 1.38 14.48
N GLY A 93 20.96 0.25 14.84
CA GLY A 93 20.14 0.14 16.06
C GLY A 93 19.45 -1.21 16.30
N GLY A 94 20.14 -2.11 17.03
CA GLY A 94 19.61 -3.39 17.53
C GLY A 94 20.20 -4.62 16.81
N ASP A 95 20.33 -5.76 17.51
CA ASP A 95 20.93 -7.04 17.08
C ASP A 95 20.31 -7.71 15.82
N LYS A 96 19.44 -7.01 15.10
CA LYS A 96 18.88 -7.42 13.81
C LYS A 96 18.95 -6.23 12.88
N SER A 97 19.86 -6.29 11.91
CA SER A 97 19.95 -5.33 10.81
C SER A 97 18.56 -5.11 10.20
N ARG A 98 18.02 -3.89 10.34
CA ARG A 98 16.83 -3.44 9.63
C ARG A 98 17.33 -2.70 8.40
N GLY A 99 17.19 -3.29 7.23
CA GLY A 99 17.50 -2.60 5.98
C GLY A 99 16.47 -1.50 5.72
N VAL A 100 16.93 -0.35 5.21
CA VAL A 100 16.09 0.64 4.54
C VAL A 100 15.82 0.11 3.13
N VAL A 101 14.56 -0.11 2.77
CA VAL A 101 14.22 -0.79 1.51
C VAL A 101 13.45 0.07 0.53
N SER A 102 12.60 0.97 1.02
CA SER A 102 12.03 2.01 0.17
C SER A 102 12.08 3.36 0.90
N GLN A 103 12.35 4.38 0.10
CA GLN A 103 12.39 5.77 0.51
C GLN A 103 11.52 6.52 -0.48
N TYR A 104 10.45 7.14 0.01
CA TYR A 104 9.64 8.02 -0.82
C TYR A 104 9.31 9.30 -0.07
N GLU A 105 9.14 10.37 -0.83
CA GLU A 105 8.78 11.67 -0.31
C GLU A 105 7.26 11.81 -0.24
N ILE A 106 6.75 12.33 0.87
CA ILE A 106 5.33 12.66 1.02
C ILE A 106 5.14 14.01 1.69
N ALA A 107 4.27 14.85 1.13
CA ALA A 107 3.92 16.12 1.77
C ALA A 107 3.03 15.87 3.01
N ALA A 108 3.15 16.72 4.01
CA ALA A 108 2.39 16.59 5.26
C ALA A 108 0.88 16.56 5.04
N LYS A 109 0.38 17.32 4.05
CA LYS A 109 -1.04 17.33 3.65
C LYS A 109 -1.54 15.99 3.14
N ASP A 110 -0.64 15.17 2.60
CA ASP A 110 -0.94 13.87 2.01
C ASP A 110 -0.78 12.72 3.02
N LEU A 111 -0.30 13.00 4.25
CA LEU A 111 -0.24 12.01 5.31
C LEU A 111 -1.64 11.55 5.74
N THR A 112 -1.99 10.32 5.38
CA THR A 112 -3.22 9.66 5.83
C THR A 112 -2.95 8.69 7.00
N GLY A 113 -4.01 8.14 7.59
CA GLY A 113 -3.91 7.11 8.63
C GLY A 113 -3.14 5.84 8.20
N ASP A 114 -2.92 5.62 6.90
CA ASP A 114 -2.15 4.50 6.39
C ASP A 114 -0.65 4.62 6.68
N HIS A 115 -0.17 5.84 6.91
CA HIS A 115 1.23 6.10 7.28
C HIS A 115 1.50 5.87 8.76
N LEU A 116 0.47 5.57 9.57
CA LEU A 116 0.66 5.21 10.97
C LEU A 116 1.49 3.93 11.08
N GLY A 117 2.59 4.00 11.82
CA GLY A 117 3.51 2.89 12.04
C GLY A 117 4.70 2.88 11.08
N LEU A 118 4.65 3.65 9.98
CA LEU A 118 5.80 3.89 9.10
C LEU A 118 6.80 4.81 9.80
N PHE A 119 8.07 4.77 9.37
CA PHE A 119 9.08 5.66 9.90
C PHE A 119 9.18 6.90 9.02
N ILE A 120 9.61 8.01 9.60
CA ILE A 120 10.10 9.17 8.85
C ILE A 120 11.58 9.37 9.13
N GLY A 121 12.32 9.77 8.11
CA GLY A 121 13.66 10.32 8.28
C GLY A 121 13.52 11.66 9.01
N ALA A 122 13.83 11.69 10.30
CA ALA A 122 13.99 12.95 11.02
C ALA A 122 15.47 13.35 10.96
N HIS A 123 15.77 14.46 10.27
CA HIS A 123 17.10 15.07 10.32
C HIS A 123 17.38 15.57 11.74
N SER A 124 18.51 15.16 12.33
CA SER A 124 19.00 15.75 13.57
C SER A 124 19.31 17.23 13.39
N ASP A 125 19.25 18.01 14.47
CA ASP A 125 19.51 19.47 14.48
C ASP A 125 20.90 19.86 13.92
N ASP A 126 21.84 18.92 13.87
CA ASP A 126 23.18 19.10 13.32
C ASP A 126 23.34 18.58 11.88
N GLY A 127 22.27 18.05 11.27
CA GLY A 127 22.24 17.49 9.92
C GLY A 127 23.05 16.21 9.75
N LYS A 128 23.50 15.57 10.84
CA LYS A 128 24.45 14.45 10.78
C LYS A 128 23.81 13.07 10.80
N PHE A 129 22.58 12.92 11.30
CA PHE A 129 21.92 11.62 11.38
C PHE A 129 20.44 11.70 11.05
N ASN A 130 19.96 10.75 10.25
CA ASN A 130 18.54 10.45 10.12
C ASN A 130 18.16 9.49 11.25
N VAL A 131 17.44 9.98 12.26
CA VAL A 131 16.86 9.09 13.26
C VAL A 131 15.50 8.64 12.74
N PRO A 132 15.27 7.34 12.47
CA PRO A 132 13.98 6.87 12.03
C PRO A 132 12.97 7.10 13.16
N ALA A 133 11.96 7.92 12.89
CA ALA A 133 10.91 8.24 13.84
C ALA A 133 9.59 7.61 13.39
N GLN A 134 9.04 6.69 14.19
CA GLN A 134 7.81 6.00 13.82
C GLN A 134 6.61 6.94 13.95
N ILE A 135 5.82 7.13 12.91
CA ILE A 135 4.58 7.91 12.99
C ILE A 135 3.57 7.15 13.86
N ILE A 136 3.10 7.76 14.95
CA ILE A 136 2.15 7.13 15.87
C ILE A 136 0.81 7.84 15.92
N GLN A 137 0.72 9.07 15.41
CA GLN A 137 -0.53 9.80 15.30
C GLN A 137 -0.45 10.80 14.16
N ILE A 138 -1.52 10.91 13.37
CA ILE A 138 -1.69 11.90 12.32
C ILE A 138 -3.05 12.57 12.53
N HIS A 139 -3.08 13.90 12.53
CA HIS A 139 -4.30 14.68 12.56
C HIS A 139 -4.24 15.76 11.48
N GLN A 140 -4.96 15.53 10.38
CA GLN A 140 -5.13 16.53 9.33
C GLN A 140 -5.98 17.68 9.86
N ILE A 141 -5.58 18.92 9.59
CA ILE A 141 -6.33 20.13 9.95
C ILE A 141 -6.98 20.67 8.67
N PRO A 142 -8.21 20.26 8.31
CA PRO A 142 -8.70 20.37 6.94
C PRO A 142 -9.23 21.76 6.58
N ASN A 143 -9.41 22.67 7.56
CA ASN A 143 -10.21 23.87 7.33
C ASN A 143 -9.96 25.00 8.36
N ARG A 144 -8.73 25.51 8.43
CA ARG A 144 -8.52 26.88 8.90
C ARG A 144 -8.01 27.72 7.75
N ALA A 145 -8.82 28.71 7.35
CA ALA A 145 -8.57 29.63 6.23
C ALA A 145 -7.21 30.36 6.25
N THR A 146 -6.47 30.28 7.35
CA THR A 146 -5.16 30.92 7.50
C THR A 146 -3.98 29.97 7.61
N ARG A 147 -4.17 28.67 7.92
CA ARG A 147 -3.08 27.69 8.18
C ARG A 147 -3.54 26.23 8.03
N PRO A 148 -3.65 25.69 6.80
CA PRO A 148 -3.74 24.24 6.60
C PRO A 148 -2.45 23.55 7.09
N GLY A 149 -2.50 22.27 7.46
CA GLY A 149 -1.34 21.49 7.89
C GLY A 149 -1.70 20.17 8.57
N ALA A 150 -0.69 19.40 8.96
CA ALA A 150 -0.88 18.13 9.67
C ALA A 150 -0.15 18.15 11.02
N VAL A 151 -0.85 17.72 12.08
CA VAL A 151 -0.19 17.41 13.36
C VAL A 151 0.26 15.97 13.30
N VAL A 152 1.57 15.76 13.29
CA VAL A 152 2.18 14.43 13.24
C VAL A 152 2.89 14.21 14.57
N LYS A 153 2.52 13.14 15.29
CA LYS A 153 3.31 12.65 16.42
C LYS A 153 4.13 11.46 15.98
N VAL A 154 5.39 11.48 16.36
CA VAL A 154 6.36 10.44 16.06
C VAL A 154 6.97 9.90 17.33
N ARG A 155 7.31 8.62 17.31
CA ARG A 155 8.12 7.97 18.33
C ARG A 155 9.54 7.83 17.78
N ILE A 156 10.44 8.61 18.34
CA ILE A 156 11.88 8.52 18.04
C ILE A 156 12.43 7.36 18.87
N GLY A 157 13.10 6.41 18.20
CA GLY A 157 13.47 5.11 18.75
C GLY A 157 14.34 5.14 20.02
N GLU A 158 14.42 3.99 20.71
CA GLU A 158 15.40 3.74 21.77
C GLU A 158 16.78 3.54 21.15
N THR A 159 17.76 4.33 21.58
CA THR A 159 19.17 3.96 21.44
C THR A 159 19.62 3.34 22.77
N PRO A 160 20.74 2.57 22.82
CA PRO A 160 21.25 2.02 24.07
C PRO A 160 21.43 3.06 25.21
N ASN A 161 21.54 4.34 24.85
CA ASN A 161 21.78 5.44 25.78
C ASN A 161 20.62 6.46 25.87
N GLN A 162 19.51 6.28 25.14
CA GLN A 162 18.34 7.17 25.22
C GLN A 162 17.02 6.39 25.15
N PRO A 163 16.12 6.56 26.15
CA PRO A 163 14.78 5.98 26.11
C PRO A 163 13.95 6.58 24.97
N ALA A 164 12.98 5.81 24.45
CA ALA A 164 12.08 6.27 23.40
C ALA A 164 11.41 7.59 23.80
N ARG A 165 11.52 8.60 22.94
CA ARG A 165 10.83 9.87 23.12
C ARG A 165 9.68 9.95 22.13
N VAL A 166 8.53 10.40 22.61
CA VAL A 166 7.44 10.84 21.73
C VAL A 166 7.63 12.33 21.46
N ASP A 167 7.73 12.68 20.20
CA ASP A 167 7.74 14.05 19.73
C ASP A 167 6.52 14.31 18.83
N GLY A 168 6.17 15.57 18.62
CA GLY A 168 5.09 15.92 17.73
C GLY A 168 5.08 17.39 17.38
N GLY A 169 4.76 17.70 16.13
CA GLY A 169 4.75 19.05 15.60
C GLY A 169 3.55 19.29 14.69
N LEU A 170 3.21 20.57 14.52
CA LEU A 170 2.37 21.02 13.42
C LEU A 170 3.26 21.28 12.23
N TYR A 171 3.04 20.53 11.15
CA TYR A 171 3.82 20.65 9.93
C TYR A 171 3.02 21.40 8.85
N PRO A 172 3.66 22.34 8.13
CA PRO A 172 3.07 22.98 6.97
C PRO A 172 2.59 21.94 5.93
N PRO A 173 1.54 22.22 5.14
CA PRO A 173 0.97 21.27 4.18
C PRO A 173 2.00 20.71 3.21
N ASP A 174 2.91 21.58 2.75
CA ASP A 174 3.91 21.27 1.74
C ASP A 174 5.24 20.82 2.34
N GLN A 175 5.32 20.66 3.66
CA GLN A 175 6.48 20.04 4.31
C GLN A 175 6.58 18.60 3.83
N VAL A 176 7.67 18.27 3.16
CA VAL A 176 7.95 16.91 2.71
C VAL A 176 8.61 16.11 3.85
N PHE A 177 8.13 14.89 4.02
CA PHE A 177 8.73 13.85 4.84
C PHE A 177 9.32 12.78 3.96
N GLU A 178 10.48 12.28 4.36
CA GLU A 178 11.05 11.06 3.81
C GLU A 178 10.44 9.86 4.56
N ILE A 179 9.60 9.06 3.90
CA ILE A 179 9.05 7.84 4.49
C ILE A 179 10.08 6.71 4.44
N ILE A 180 10.38 6.29 5.67
CA ILE A 180 11.08 5.15 6.25
C ILE A 180 10.40 3.78 6.20
N GLU A 181 10.42 3.00 5.12
CA GLU A 181 9.96 1.60 5.25
C GLU A 181 11.09 0.69 5.74
N LEU A 182 11.04 0.36 7.03
CA LEU A 182 11.95 -0.60 7.65
C LEU A 182 11.43 -2.01 7.39
N TYR A 183 12.07 -2.70 6.46
CA TYR A 183 11.83 -4.11 6.23
C TYR A 183 12.73 -4.96 7.13
N GLN A 184 12.16 -6.02 7.68
CA GLN A 184 12.92 -7.06 8.35
C GLN A 184 13.14 -8.18 7.35
N GLU A 185 14.36 -8.26 6.79
CA GLU A 185 14.76 -9.41 6.00
C GLU A 185 14.37 -10.70 6.72
N GLY A 186 13.71 -11.57 5.97
CA GLY A 186 13.30 -12.86 6.49
C GLY A 186 14.52 -13.66 6.91
N ASP A 187 14.45 -14.30 8.08
CA ASP A 187 15.50 -15.23 8.47
C ASP A 187 15.39 -16.47 7.57
N PRO A 188 16.45 -16.85 6.83
CA PRO A 188 16.42 -17.99 5.91
C PRO A 188 15.95 -19.30 6.56
N LYS A 189 16.14 -19.45 7.87
CA LYS A 189 15.72 -20.63 8.64
C LYS A 189 14.37 -20.47 9.31
N TYR A 190 13.93 -19.24 9.56
CA TYR A 190 12.67 -19.00 10.26
C TYR A 190 11.46 -19.26 9.38
N ARG A 191 10.47 -19.97 9.96
CA ARG A 191 9.20 -20.33 9.32
C ARG A 191 8.06 -19.84 10.19
N HIS A 192 7.44 -18.72 9.79
CA HIS A 192 6.34 -18.16 10.56
C HIS A 192 5.11 -19.07 10.42
N PRO A 193 4.52 -19.58 11.52
CA PRO A 193 3.50 -20.65 11.47
C PRO A 193 2.20 -20.25 10.77
N ARG A 194 1.91 -18.94 10.69
CA ARG A 194 0.72 -18.40 10.01
C ARG A 194 0.97 -17.95 8.56
N CYS A 195 2.22 -17.97 8.10
CA CYS A 195 2.56 -17.60 6.73
C CYS A 195 2.43 -18.85 5.84
N TYR A 196 1.52 -18.89 4.88
CA TYR A 196 1.40 -20.07 4.01
C TYR A 196 2.64 -20.28 3.12
N ALA A 197 3.42 -19.22 2.89
CA ALA A 197 4.68 -19.25 2.17
C ALA A 197 5.88 -19.79 2.99
N ASN A 198 5.65 -20.31 4.20
CA ASN A 198 6.71 -20.78 5.11
C ASN A 198 7.37 -22.13 4.71
N THR A 199 7.13 -22.62 3.50
CA THR A 199 7.55 -23.96 3.03
C THR A 199 9.06 -24.19 3.13
N ARG A 200 9.87 -23.16 2.85
CA ARG A 200 11.35 -23.25 2.80
C ARG A 200 12.09 -22.30 3.76
N GLY A 201 11.39 -21.56 4.62
CA GLY A 201 12.01 -20.53 5.47
C GLY A 201 11.90 -19.14 4.85
N GLY A 202 12.77 -18.21 5.26
CA GLY A 202 12.77 -16.83 4.77
C GLY A 202 11.62 -15.97 5.33
N CYS A 203 10.98 -16.40 6.42
CA CYS A 203 9.92 -15.60 7.01
C CYS A 203 10.50 -14.50 7.91
N SER A 204 9.80 -13.37 7.99
CA SER A 204 9.95 -12.44 9.13
C SER A 204 9.13 -12.93 10.33
N ALA A 205 9.44 -12.41 11.52
CA ALA A 205 8.69 -12.70 12.75
C ALA A 205 7.29 -12.05 12.79
N THR A 206 7.01 -11.12 11.87
CA THR A 206 5.80 -10.30 11.85
C THR A 206 4.86 -10.78 10.75
N ILE A 207 3.59 -11.01 11.10
CA ILE A 207 2.53 -11.29 10.11
C ILE A 207 2.00 -9.98 9.51
N SER A 208 1.86 -9.93 8.19
CA SER A 208 1.20 -8.80 7.52
C SER A 208 -0.32 -8.94 7.62
N GLY A 209 -1.01 -7.80 7.70
CA GLY A 209 -2.46 -7.73 7.50
C GLY A 209 -2.76 -7.64 6.00
N GLU A 210 -2.44 -8.70 5.26
CA GLU A 210 -2.53 -8.71 3.80
C GLU A 210 -3.99 -8.59 3.35
N HIS A 211 -4.29 -7.69 2.41
CA HIS A 211 -5.68 -7.57 1.94
C HIS A 211 -6.08 -8.77 1.09
N TYR A 212 -7.37 -9.14 1.10
CA TYR A 212 -7.84 -10.25 0.23
C TYR A 212 -7.64 -9.95 -1.25
N VAL A 213 -7.64 -8.68 -1.64
CA VAL A 213 -7.27 -8.14 -2.95
C VAL A 213 -6.33 -6.96 -2.72
N SER A 214 -5.38 -6.70 -3.62
CA SER A 214 -4.35 -5.69 -3.44
C SER A 214 -4.92 -4.34 -3.00
N HIS A 215 -4.32 -3.74 -1.97
CA HIS A 215 -4.83 -2.52 -1.37
C HIS A 215 -4.91 -1.35 -2.36
N GLY A 216 -3.94 -1.25 -3.28
CA GLY A 216 -3.95 -0.25 -4.35
C GLY A 216 -5.12 -0.39 -5.31
N LEU A 217 -5.59 -1.62 -5.59
CA LEU A 217 -6.80 -1.85 -6.38
C LEU A 217 -8.05 -1.37 -5.64
N ILE A 218 -8.14 -1.63 -4.32
CA ILE A 218 -9.24 -1.11 -3.50
C ILE A 218 -9.29 0.41 -3.63
N LYS A 219 -8.17 1.10 -3.41
CA LYS A 219 -8.10 2.56 -3.54
C LYS A 219 -8.50 3.05 -4.93
N LEU A 220 -8.00 2.40 -5.98
CA LEU A 220 -8.30 2.74 -7.36
C LEU A 220 -9.80 2.69 -7.67
N PHE A 221 -10.48 1.62 -7.26
CA PHE A 221 -11.89 1.41 -7.58
C PHE A 221 -12.86 2.04 -6.57
N THR A 222 -12.42 2.33 -5.35
CA THR A 222 -13.22 3.08 -4.37
C THR A 222 -12.93 4.58 -4.38
N PHE A 223 -12.12 5.07 -5.32
CA PHE A 223 -11.70 6.48 -5.40
C PHE A 223 -11.08 6.99 -4.08
N ASP A 224 -10.40 6.09 -3.36
CA ASP A 224 -9.86 6.31 -2.02
C ASP A 224 -10.90 6.86 -1.01
N ASP A 225 -12.20 6.63 -1.24
CA ASP A 225 -13.25 7.09 -0.33
C ASP A 225 -13.11 6.39 1.04
N PRO A 226 -12.86 7.12 2.14
CA PRO A 226 -12.78 6.52 3.48
C PRO A 226 -14.12 5.90 3.91
N ASN A 227 -15.22 6.29 3.25
CA ASN A 227 -16.54 5.76 3.47
C ASN A 227 -16.85 4.48 2.69
N ALA A 228 -16.05 4.14 1.69
CA ALA A 228 -16.26 2.96 0.88
C ALA A 228 -16.24 1.67 1.71
N THR A 229 -17.00 0.70 1.22
CA THR A 229 -17.04 -0.66 1.75
C THR A 229 -16.77 -1.64 0.64
N ILE A 230 -16.07 -2.72 0.98
CA ILE A 230 -15.73 -3.82 0.08
C ILE A 230 -16.25 -5.13 0.67
N GLN A 231 -16.63 -6.05 -0.21
CA GLN A 231 -17.04 -7.41 0.13
C GLN A 231 -16.51 -8.39 -0.90
N HIS A 232 -16.58 -9.70 -0.61
CA HIS A 232 -16.38 -10.69 -1.67
C HIS A 232 -17.62 -10.75 -2.55
N ASN A 233 -17.42 -10.71 -3.86
CA ASN A 233 -18.49 -10.91 -4.84
C ASN A 233 -18.87 -12.41 -4.92
N HIS A 234 -17.89 -13.30 -4.75
CA HIS A 234 -18.08 -14.76 -4.77
C HIS A 234 -17.16 -15.43 -3.71
N GLY A 235 -17.71 -15.78 -2.53
CA GLY A 235 -16.96 -16.46 -1.46
C GLY A 235 -17.59 -16.35 -0.06
N ALA A 236 -16.96 -16.95 0.95
CA ALA A 236 -17.36 -16.94 2.37
C ALA A 236 -16.33 -16.29 3.31
N GLY A 237 -15.33 -15.58 2.76
CA GLY A 237 -14.38 -14.79 3.56
C GLY A 237 -15.13 -13.73 4.36
N ILE A 238 -15.53 -12.67 3.67
CA ILE A 238 -16.27 -11.52 4.20
C ILE A 238 -17.57 -11.32 3.41
N VAL A 239 -18.64 -11.90 3.95
CA VAL A 239 -19.99 -11.96 3.33
C VAL A 239 -20.83 -10.69 3.50
N ARG A 240 -20.30 -9.69 4.20
CA ARG A 240 -20.95 -8.37 4.37
C ARG A 240 -19.96 -7.29 3.96
N PRO A 241 -20.41 -6.15 3.44
CA PRO A 241 -19.54 -5.02 3.19
C PRO A 241 -18.80 -4.58 4.45
N VAL A 242 -17.47 -4.44 4.36
CA VAL A 242 -16.61 -3.95 5.44
C VAL A 242 -15.71 -2.84 4.93
N LYS A 243 -15.11 -2.09 5.86
CA LYS A 243 -14.08 -1.11 5.51
C LYS A 243 -12.82 -1.81 4.97
N PRO A 244 -12.07 -1.19 4.04
CA PRO A 244 -10.81 -1.73 3.51
C PRO A 244 -9.86 -2.25 4.59
N LYS A 245 -9.66 -1.48 5.68
CA LYS A 245 -8.83 -1.88 6.84
C LYS A 245 -9.25 -3.17 7.56
N LYS A 246 -10.47 -3.64 7.33
CA LYS A 246 -11.03 -4.89 7.88
C LYS A 246 -11.07 -6.00 6.83
N PHE A 247 -10.77 -5.67 5.57
CA PHE A 247 -10.73 -6.59 4.43
C PHE A 247 -9.34 -7.23 4.29
N VAL A 248 -8.85 -7.80 5.41
CA VAL A 248 -7.49 -8.33 5.54
C VAL A 248 -7.48 -9.79 6.01
N ALA A 249 -6.49 -10.53 5.55
CA ALA A 249 -6.13 -11.89 5.87
C ALA A 249 -4.71 -11.91 6.46
N ASN A 250 -4.57 -12.44 7.66
CA ASN A 250 -3.28 -12.55 8.35
C ASN A 250 -2.57 -13.86 7.96
N VAL A 251 -2.22 -13.99 6.67
CA VAL A 251 -1.79 -15.25 6.03
C VAL A 251 -0.40 -15.20 5.38
N LEU A 252 0.24 -14.03 5.32
CA LEU A 252 1.62 -13.84 4.86
C LEU A 252 2.43 -13.09 5.91
N CYS A 253 3.73 -13.38 6.02
CA CYS A 253 4.63 -12.55 6.83
C CYS A 253 5.03 -11.30 6.04
N THR A 254 5.48 -10.26 6.74
CA THR A 254 5.89 -9.00 6.09
C THR A 254 6.97 -9.19 5.03
N SER A 255 7.85 -10.17 5.21
CA SER A 255 8.89 -10.55 4.23
C SER A 255 8.35 -11.12 2.94
N HIS A 256 7.61 -12.22 2.99
CA HIS A 256 7.04 -12.79 1.78
C HIS A 256 6.01 -11.87 1.13
N ASN A 257 5.28 -11.07 1.91
CA ASN A 257 4.35 -10.10 1.33
C ASN A 257 5.06 -8.99 0.57
N HIS A 258 6.12 -8.43 1.16
CA HIS A 258 6.90 -7.37 0.52
C HIS A 258 7.58 -7.86 -0.76
N GLY A 259 8.13 -9.08 -0.77
CA GLY A 259 8.71 -9.68 -1.97
C GLY A 259 7.70 -9.90 -3.11
N LEU A 260 6.40 -9.77 -2.86
CA LEU A 260 5.33 -9.88 -3.85
C LEU A 260 4.75 -8.52 -4.28
N HIS A 261 5.33 -7.39 -3.85
CA HIS A 261 4.87 -6.05 -4.24
C HIS A 261 4.87 -5.81 -5.77
N PRO A 262 5.90 -6.26 -6.54
CA PRO A 262 5.87 -6.12 -8.00
C PRO A 262 4.64 -6.76 -8.67
N ALA A 263 4.12 -7.84 -8.08
CA ALA A 263 2.90 -8.48 -8.54
C ALA A 263 1.67 -7.56 -8.36
N ASP A 264 1.55 -6.92 -7.19
CA ASP A 264 0.48 -5.95 -6.95
C ASP A 264 0.57 -4.75 -7.90
N ASP A 265 1.79 -4.25 -8.17
CA ASP A 265 2.03 -3.13 -9.09
C ASP A 265 1.61 -3.44 -10.53
N ALA A 266 1.93 -4.63 -11.02
CA ALA A 266 1.53 -5.09 -12.36
C ALA A 266 -0.01 -5.10 -12.49
N ALA A 267 -0.71 -5.59 -11.47
CA ALA A 267 -2.17 -5.63 -11.46
C ALA A 267 -2.81 -4.25 -11.37
N ILE A 268 -2.24 -3.35 -10.57
CA ILE A 268 -2.68 -1.96 -10.47
C ILE A 268 -2.50 -1.23 -11.81
N SER A 269 -1.37 -1.46 -12.49
CA SER A 269 -1.08 -0.87 -13.80
C SER A 269 -2.10 -1.32 -14.85
N PHE A 270 -2.37 -2.63 -14.92
CA PHE A 270 -3.44 -3.18 -15.76
C PHE A 270 -4.80 -2.55 -15.45
N ALA A 271 -5.22 -2.59 -14.19
CA ALA A 271 -6.54 -2.14 -13.79
C ALA A 271 -6.76 -0.64 -14.04
N ARG A 272 -5.73 0.17 -13.82
CA ARG A 272 -5.77 1.61 -14.08
C ARG A 272 -6.00 1.90 -15.56
N PHE A 273 -5.21 1.28 -16.43
CA PHE A 273 -5.37 1.43 -17.88
C PHE A 273 -6.79 1.08 -18.35
N ILE A 274 -7.28 -0.11 -17.98
CA ILE A 274 -8.63 -0.55 -18.37
C ILE A 274 -9.71 0.39 -17.82
N ARG A 275 -9.60 0.77 -16.55
CA ARG A 275 -10.56 1.66 -15.90
C ARG A 275 -10.60 3.02 -16.57
N ASP A 276 -9.46 3.62 -16.86
CA ASP A 276 -9.40 4.98 -17.41
C ASP A 276 -10.04 5.00 -18.82
N VAL A 277 -9.71 4.03 -19.67
CA VAL A 277 -10.37 3.84 -20.98
C VAL A 277 -11.88 3.62 -20.82
N ALA A 278 -12.31 2.78 -19.89
CA ALA A 278 -13.72 2.49 -19.69
C ALA A 278 -14.52 3.71 -19.19
N LEU A 279 -13.93 4.55 -18.36
CA LEU A 279 -14.53 5.79 -17.85
C LEU A 279 -14.68 6.87 -18.93
N GLU A 280 -13.79 6.87 -19.92
CA GLU A 280 -13.90 7.72 -21.12
C GLU A 280 -14.97 7.20 -22.08
N TRP A 281 -14.96 5.89 -22.36
CA TRP A 281 -15.88 5.26 -23.31
C TRP A 281 -17.34 5.18 -22.82
N ARG A 282 -17.55 4.95 -21.53
CA ARG A 282 -18.87 4.93 -20.86
C ARG A 282 -19.91 4.03 -21.55
N GLY A 283 -19.54 2.79 -21.89
CA GLY A 283 -20.47 1.87 -22.54
C GLY A 283 -20.93 2.34 -23.93
N GLY A 284 -20.08 3.08 -24.65
CA GLY A 284 -20.38 3.61 -25.98
C GLY A 284 -21.09 4.96 -26.01
N ALA A 285 -21.39 5.54 -24.85
CA ALA A 285 -21.94 6.89 -24.75
C ALA A 285 -20.87 7.99 -24.77
N GLY A 286 -19.60 7.65 -24.55
CA GLY A 286 -18.46 8.55 -24.54
C GLY A 286 -17.56 8.41 -25.77
N GLU A 287 -16.32 8.87 -25.64
CA GLU A 287 -15.32 8.84 -26.72
C GLU A 287 -14.37 7.67 -26.52
N TRP A 288 -14.06 6.95 -27.60
CA TRP A 288 -13.04 5.90 -27.57
C TRP A 288 -11.62 6.48 -27.54
N GLY A 289 -11.47 7.72 -28.04
CA GLY A 289 -10.21 8.45 -28.04
C GLY A 289 -9.24 7.98 -29.13
N GLU A 290 -7.95 8.22 -28.89
CA GLU A 290 -6.82 7.85 -29.76
C GLU A 290 -6.25 6.47 -29.39
N GLU A 291 -5.22 6.01 -30.11
CA GLU A 291 -4.46 4.81 -29.70
C GLU A 291 -3.89 5.01 -28.30
N ASP A 292 -3.92 3.97 -27.48
CA ASP A 292 -3.32 4.00 -26.15
C ASP A 292 -2.79 2.61 -25.77
N GLU A 293 -1.72 2.58 -24.98
CA GLU A 293 -1.05 1.34 -24.60
C GLU A 293 -0.44 1.37 -23.19
N VAL A 294 -0.36 0.20 -22.57
CA VAL A 294 0.36 -0.02 -21.31
C VAL A 294 1.23 -1.26 -21.42
N HIS A 295 2.44 -1.19 -20.88
CA HIS A 295 3.36 -2.32 -20.77
C HIS A 295 3.40 -2.82 -19.33
N ILE A 296 3.17 -4.12 -19.13
CA ILE A 296 3.19 -4.77 -17.82
C ILE A 296 4.01 -6.06 -17.86
N SER A 297 4.62 -6.40 -16.72
CA SER A 297 5.26 -7.71 -16.51
C SER A 297 4.18 -8.79 -16.47
N GLY A 298 4.15 -9.67 -17.46
CA GLY A 298 3.26 -10.83 -17.51
C GLY A 298 3.55 -11.80 -16.36
N ASP A 299 4.83 -11.98 -16.02
CA ASP A 299 5.27 -12.81 -14.91
C ASP A 299 4.75 -12.33 -13.56
N ASP A 300 4.83 -11.02 -13.30
CA ASP A 300 4.34 -10.45 -12.06
C ASP A 300 2.81 -10.40 -12.03
N PHE A 301 2.16 -10.14 -13.17
CA PHE A 301 0.71 -10.18 -13.27
C PHE A 301 0.14 -11.59 -13.03
N GLN A 302 0.74 -12.65 -13.57
CA GLN A 302 0.30 -14.03 -13.27
C GLN A 302 0.60 -14.44 -11.82
N ARG A 303 1.72 -13.96 -11.24
CA ARG A 303 2.00 -14.13 -9.80
C ARG A 303 0.97 -13.43 -8.94
N TRP A 304 0.47 -12.26 -9.34
CA TRP A 304 -0.60 -11.56 -8.63
C TRP A 304 -1.89 -12.37 -8.62
N ALA A 305 -2.31 -12.88 -9.77
CA ALA A 305 -3.51 -13.70 -9.85
C ALA A 305 -3.38 -14.97 -9.00
N LEU A 306 -2.20 -15.61 -9.01
CA LEU A 306 -1.90 -16.75 -8.12
C LEU A 306 -1.91 -16.33 -6.64
N LYS A 307 -1.26 -15.22 -6.27
CA LYS A 307 -1.24 -14.66 -4.91
C LYS A 307 -2.66 -14.47 -4.39
N LEU A 308 -3.53 -13.88 -5.20
CA LEU A 308 -4.93 -13.65 -4.88
C LEU A 308 -5.63 -14.97 -4.51
N LEU A 309 -5.50 -15.98 -5.36
CA LEU A 309 -6.09 -17.31 -5.15
C LEU A 309 -5.54 -17.99 -3.88
N LEU A 310 -4.21 -17.94 -3.66
CA LEU A 310 -3.57 -18.55 -2.49
C LEU A 310 -3.92 -17.82 -1.18
N ASN A 311 -4.03 -16.49 -1.19
CA ASN A 311 -4.48 -15.71 -0.04
C ASN A 311 -5.89 -16.14 0.39
N HIS A 312 -6.80 -16.32 -0.57
CA HIS A 312 -8.16 -16.79 -0.31
C HIS A 312 -8.20 -18.23 0.19
N ALA A 313 -7.40 -19.13 -0.39
CA ALA A 313 -7.27 -20.51 0.08
C ALA A 313 -6.77 -20.56 1.53
N ALA A 314 -5.67 -19.86 1.83
CA ALA A 314 -5.07 -19.82 3.17
C ALA A 314 -6.02 -19.22 4.23
N ALA A 315 -6.84 -18.26 3.83
CA ALA A 315 -7.83 -17.63 4.69
C ALA A 315 -9.15 -18.44 4.81
N ASN A 316 -9.28 -19.57 4.09
CA ASN A 316 -10.52 -20.34 3.97
C ASN A 316 -11.72 -19.49 3.50
N ALA A 317 -11.46 -18.61 2.52
CA ALA A 317 -12.45 -17.67 2.01
C ALA A 317 -13.31 -18.22 0.88
N PHE A 318 -12.96 -19.37 0.31
CA PHE A 318 -13.74 -19.99 -0.76
C PHE A 318 -14.97 -20.76 -0.26
N THR A 319 -15.98 -20.85 -1.13
CA THR A 319 -17.23 -21.58 -0.88
C THR A 319 -17.48 -22.69 -1.90
N GLY A 320 -18.09 -23.78 -1.44
CA GLY A 320 -18.61 -24.87 -2.26
C GLY A 320 -19.74 -25.59 -1.52
N ASN A 321 -20.77 -26.04 -2.24
CA ASN A 321 -21.93 -26.74 -1.67
C ASN A 321 -22.61 -26.03 -0.48
N GLY A 322 -22.68 -24.69 -0.51
CA GLY A 322 -23.31 -23.88 0.54
C GLY A 322 -22.47 -23.65 1.80
N GLY A 323 -21.19 -24.04 1.80
CA GLY A 323 -20.29 -23.86 2.94
C GLY A 323 -18.87 -23.46 2.56
N ARG A 324 -18.04 -23.16 3.57
CA ARG A 324 -16.60 -22.92 3.39
C ARG A 324 -15.90 -24.21 2.98
N VAL A 325 -14.93 -24.12 2.09
CA VAL A 325 -14.13 -25.26 1.63
C VAL A 325 -12.69 -25.09 2.09
N PHE A 326 -12.20 -26.07 2.85
CA PHE A 326 -10.78 -26.18 3.14
C PHE A 326 -10.03 -26.49 1.86
N THR A 327 -9.09 -25.62 1.50
CA THR A 327 -8.40 -25.65 0.22
C THR A 327 -6.89 -25.76 0.46
N PRO A 328 -6.33 -26.99 0.50
CA PRO A 328 -4.89 -27.19 0.63
C PRO A 328 -4.12 -26.43 -0.45
N ILE A 329 -2.99 -25.81 -0.06
CA ILE A 329 -2.07 -25.14 -0.97
C ILE A 329 -0.90 -26.09 -1.30
N PRO A 330 -0.73 -26.51 -2.56
CA PRO A 330 0.44 -27.29 -2.96
C PRO A 330 1.74 -26.51 -2.74
N PRO A 331 2.83 -27.12 -2.23
CA PRO A 331 4.12 -26.46 -2.09
C PRO A 331 4.66 -25.87 -3.40
N GLU A 332 4.42 -26.53 -4.52
CA GLU A 332 4.84 -26.10 -5.85
C GLU A 332 4.19 -24.75 -6.24
N ALA A 333 2.94 -24.53 -5.83
CA ALA A 333 2.25 -23.25 -6.04
C ALA A 333 2.97 -22.11 -5.31
N VAL A 334 3.47 -22.37 -4.09
CA VAL A 334 4.23 -21.40 -3.31
C VAL A 334 5.59 -21.13 -3.95
N ASP A 335 6.27 -22.17 -4.44
CA ASP A 335 7.57 -22.01 -5.08
C ASP A 335 7.47 -21.21 -6.38
N ILE A 336 6.43 -21.44 -7.19
CA ILE A 336 6.13 -20.64 -8.37
C ILE A 336 5.79 -19.19 -8.01
N LEU A 337 4.92 -18.98 -7.02
CA LEU A 337 4.54 -17.64 -6.55
C LEU A 337 5.77 -16.81 -6.14
N LEU A 338 6.72 -17.43 -5.44
CA LEU A 338 7.92 -16.77 -4.94
C LEU A 338 9.09 -16.76 -5.94
N GLY A 339 8.87 -17.20 -7.19
CA GLY A 339 9.93 -17.25 -8.22
C GLY A 339 11.06 -18.24 -7.91
N ARG A 340 10.82 -19.24 -7.05
CA ARG A 340 11.78 -20.31 -6.71
C ARG A 340 11.71 -21.48 -7.70
N ALA A 341 10.66 -21.53 -8.50
CA ALA A 341 10.48 -22.46 -9.59
C ALA A 341 9.95 -21.69 -10.81
N GLU A 342 10.37 -22.10 -11.99
CA GLU A 342 9.82 -21.60 -13.24
C GLU A 342 8.39 -22.11 -13.44
N TRP A 343 7.60 -21.35 -14.18
CA TRP A 343 6.30 -21.82 -14.62
C TRP A 343 6.47 -22.83 -15.77
N PRO A 344 5.95 -24.07 -15.66
CA PRO A 344 5.92 -24.98 -16.80
C PRO A 344 5.22 -24.35 -18.00
N GLU A 345 5.63 -24.70 -19.22
CA GLU A 345 5.10 -24.17 -20.49
C GLU A 345 3.56 -24.27 -20.56
N THR A 346 2.99 -25.39 -20.09
CA THR A 346 1.56 -25.65 -20.13
C THR A 346 0.77 -25.08 -18.94
N TRP A 347 1.42 -24.34 -18.03
CA TRP A 347 0.81 -23.76 -16.81
C TRP A 347 0.72 -22.24 -16.88
N GLY A 348 0.00 -21.62 -15.95
CA GLY A 348 -0.03 -20.16 -15.82
C GLY A 348 -1.24 -19.51 -16.45
N MET A 349 -1.09 -18.23 -16.80
CA MET A 349 -2.21 -17.38 -17.16
C MET A 349 -2.76 -17.66 -18.56
N CYS A 350 -4.08 -17.63 -18.69
CA CYS A 350 -4.77 -17.60 -19.97
C CYS A 350 -5.92 -16.58 -20.01
N VAL A 351 -6.25 -16.13 -21.22
CA VAL A 351 -7.32 -15.17 -21.50
C VAL A 351 -8.23 -15.70 -22.59
N ALA A 352 -9.48 -15.24 -22.64
CA ALA A 352 -10.40 -15.62 -23.71
C ALA A 352 -9.83 -15.30 -25.09
N SER A 353 -9.96 -16.23 -26.03
CA SER A 353 -9.59 -16.03 -27.44
C SER A 353 -10.75 -16.19 -28.42
N GLN A 354 -11.89 -16.62 -27.92
CA GLN A 354 -13.09 -16.90 -28.69
C GLN A 354 -14.30 -16.33 -27.95
N VAL A 355 -15.33 -15.98 -28.71
CA VAL A 355 -16.55 -15.34 -28.18
C VAL A 355 -17.35 -16.28 -27.27
N ASP A 356 -17.26 -17.59 -27.50
CA ASP A 356 -17.91 -18.63 -26.70
C ASP A 356 -17.07 -19.13 -25.51
N SER A 357 -15.90 -18.52 -25.30
CA SER A 357 -15.09 -18.75 -24.10
C SER A 357 -15.90 -18.34 -22.88
N PRO A 358 -15.85 -19.13 -21.78
CA PRO A 358 -16.49 -18.77 -20.53
C PRO A 358 -15.78 -17.62 -19.80
N LEU A 359 -14.56 -17.25 -20.23
CA LEU A 359 -13.82 -16.11 -19.70
C LEU A 359 -14.32 -14.82 -20.35
N THR A 360 -14.66 -13.82 -19.55
CA THR A 360 -15.07 -12.50 -20.03
C THR A 360 -13.86 -11.69 -20.48
N PHE A 361 -13.98 -10.93 -21.55
CA PHE A 361 -12.91 -10.08 -22.09
C PHE A 361 -13.40 -8.70 -22.52
N ASP A 362 -14.64 -8.33 -22.22
CA ASP A 362 -15.22 -7.05 -22.59
C ASP A 362 -15.46 -6.18 -21.35
N PRO A 363 -14.47 -5.33 -21.00
CA PRO A 363 -14.58 -4.43 -19.86
C PRO A 363 -15.33 -3.14 -20.21
N PHE A 364 -15.73 -2.93 -21.47
CA PHE A 364 -16.10 -1.62 -21.99
C PHE A 364 -17.59 -1.50 -22.32
N SER A 365 -18.27 -2.60 -22.67
CA SER A 365 -19.69 -2.56 -23.01
C SER A 365 -20.61 -2.41 -21.80
N ASN A 366 -20.23 -2.96 -20.64
CA ASN A 366 -20.95 -2.76 -19.38
C ASN A 366 -20.06 -1.95 -18.42
N PRO A 367 -20.55 -0.83 -17.86
CA PRO A 367 -19.79 -0.08 -16.85
C PRO A 367 -19.72 -0.75 -15.47
N GLU A 368 -20.62 -1.69 -15.13
CA GLU A 368 -20.65 -2.32 -13.78
C GLU A 368 -19.34 -2.95 -13.32
N PRO A 369 -18.57 -3.66 -14.16
CA PRO A 369 -17.25 -4.19 -13.80
C PRO A 369 -16.21 -3.12 -13.47
N ILE A 370 -16.50 -1.82 -13.66
CA ILE A 370 -15.62 -0.72 -13.25
C ILE A 370 -16.09 -0.09 -11.94
N PHE A 371 -17.39 -0.12 -11.64
CA PHE A 371 -17.95 0.59 -10.48
C PHE A 371 -18.28 -0.30 -9.29
N SER A 372 -18.76 -1.52 -9.51
CA SER A 372 -19.26 -2.38 -8.44
C SER A 372 -18.64 -3.77 -8.42
N ASP A 373 -18.38 -4.37 -9.59
CA ASP A 373 -17.96 -5.77 -9.72
C ASP A 373 -16.56 -5.92 -10.34
N TRP A 374 -15.66 -5.04 -9.92
CA TRP A 374 -14.31 -4.89 -10.50
C TRP A 374 -13.35 -6.02 -10.19
N TRP A 375 -13.70 -6.96 -9.32
CA TRP A 375 -12.88 -8.14 -9.09
C TRP A 375 -13.67 -9.37 -8.65
N SER A 376 -13.08 -10.54 -8.87
CA SER A 376 -13.50 -11.81 -8.27
C SER A 376 -12.36 -12.82 -8.28
N ALA A 377 -12.49 -13.87 -7.48
CA ALA A 377 -11.57 -15.00 -7.46
C ALA A 377 -12.34 -16.29 -7.22
N GLN A 378 -12.22 -17.25 -8.14
CA GLN A 378 -12.87 -18.55 -8.04
C GLN A 378 -11.83 -19.67 -8.22
N PRO A 379 -11.73 -20.63 -7.29
CA PRO A 379 -10.67 -21.63 -7.35
C PRO A 379 -11.04 -22.79 -8.29
N PHE A 380 -10.01 -23.37 -8.92
CA PHE A 380 -10.06 -24.73 -9.44
C PHE A 380 -9.53 -25.67 -8.35
N LEU A 381 -10.30 -26.70 -8.03
CA LEU A 381 -9.96 -27.66 -6.97
C LEU A 381 -9.68 -29.02 -7.59
N ALA A 382 -8.57 -29.63 -7.18
CA ALA A 382 -8.20 -30.96 -7.61
C ALA A 382 -9.17 -32.01 -7.05
N ASN A 383 -9.65 -32.89 -7.92
CA ASN A 383 -10.56 -33.98 -7.56
C ASN A 383 -9.94 -34.87 -6.45
N GLY A 384 -10.74 -35.16 -5.42
CA GLY A 384 -10.37 -36.04 -4.31
C GLY A 384 -9.53 -35.42 -3.20
N THR A 385 -8.81 -34.32 -3.45
CA THR A 385 -7.96 -33.66 -2.43
C THR A 385 -8.45 -32.27 -2.04
N ASN A 386 -9.29 -31.64 -2.88
CA ASN A 386 -9.67 -30.22 -2.80
C ASN A 386 -8.47 -29.26 -2.79
N ALA A 387 -7.27 -29.72 -3.14
CA ALA A 387 -6.11 -28.85 -3.25
C ALA A 387 -6.33 -27.85 -4.38
N ILE A 388 -5.90 -26.60 -4.18
CA ILE A 388 -5.99 -25.60 -5.24
C ILE A 388 -5.06 -26.00 -6.39
N CYS A 389 -5.60 -26.06 -7.60
CA CYS A 389 -4.84 -26.32 -8.82
C CYS A 389 -4.93 -25.16 -9.82
N GLY A 390 -5.50 -24.03 -9.41
CA GLY A 390 -5.69 -22.86 -10.26
C GLY A 390 -6.95 -22.09 -9.88
N GLY A 391 -7.47 -21.32 -10.82
CA GLY A 391 -8.73 -20.61 -10.68
C GLY A 391 -8.98 -19.62 -11.81
N THR A 392 -10.11 -18.94 -11.75
CA THR A 392 -10.36 -17.72 -12.51
C THR A 392 -10.26 -16.52 -11.58
N VAL A 393 -9.65 -15.45 -12.09
CA VAL A 393 -9.56 -14.15 -11.43
C VAL A 393 -10.14 -13.12 -12.37
N ARG A 394 -11.14 -12.36 -11.91
CA ARG A 394 -11.65 -11.20 -12.64
C ARG A 394 -10.95 -9.95 -12.14
N LEU A 395 -10.56 -9.08 -13.08
CA LEU A 395 -10.10 -7.73 -12.79
C LEU A 395 -10.62 -6.78 -13.85
N ALA A 396 -11.30 -5.71 -13.43
CA ALA A 396 -11.81 -4.65 -14.29
C ALA A 396 -12.64 -5.16 -15.50
N GLY A 397 -13.43 -6.23 -15.32
CA GLY A 397 -14.26 -6.82 -16.39
C GLY A 397 -13.56 -7.84 -17.29
N VAL A 398 -12.28 -8.13 -17.04
CA VAL A 398 -11.51 -9.17 -17.75
C VAL A 398 -11.27 -10.36 -16.85
N ASP A 399 -11.57 -11.57 -17.33
CA ASP A 399 -11.32 -12.83 -16.64
C ASP A 399 -9.99 -13.45 -17.10
N PHE A 400 -9.18 -13.81 -16.12
CA PHE A 400 -7.91 -14.50 -16.28
C PHE A 400 -8.00 -15.90 -15.68
N GLY A 401 -7.83 -16.93 -16.50
CA GLY A 401 -7.63 -18.28 -16.01
C GLY A 401 -6.18 -18.46 -15.54
N ILE A 402 -5.97 -19.14 -14.41
CA ILE A 402 -4.65 -19.52 -13.90
C ILE A 402 -4.67 -21.02 -13.67
N THR A 403 -3.69 -21.75 -14.19
CA THR A 403 -3.56 -23.19 -13.94
C THR A 403 -2.21 -23.60 -13.38
N LEU A 404 -2.25 -24.59 -12.49
CA LEU A 404 -1.11 -25.29 -11.90
C LEU A 404 -1.11 -26.76 -12.36
N PHE A 405 -1.52 -26.99 -13.61
CA PHE A 405 -1.57 -28.29 -14.26
C PHE A 405 -1.59 -28.11 -15.79
N ASN A 406 -1.21 -29.16 -16.52
CA ASN A 406 -1.36 -29.18 -17.97
C ASN A 406 -2.84 -29.31 -18.34
N GLN A 407 -3.37 -28.30 -19.03
CA GLN A 407 -4.77 -28.25 -19.46
C GLN A 407 -5.08 -29.19 -20.64
N GLY A 408 -4.06 -29.74 -21.31
CA GLY A 408 -4.23 -30.57 -22.50
C GLY A 408 -4.85 -29.79 -23.66
N ARG A 409 -4.37 -28.57 -23.92
CA ARG A 409 -4.89 -27.64 -24.95
C ARG A 409 -4.90 -28.24 -26.36
N GLU A 410 -4.07 -29.24 -26.58
CA GLU A 410 -3.96 -30.04 -27.79
C GLU A 410 -5.02 -31.15 -27.92
N LEU A 411 -5.78 -31.42 -26.86
CA LEU A 411 -6.76 -32.49 -26.80
C LEU A 411 -8.17 -31.94 -27.07
N GLU A 412 -9.02 -32.74 -27.74
CA GLU A 412 -10.44 -32.38 -27.98
C GLU A 412 -11.20 -32.08 -26.68
N ALA A 413 -10.81 -32.72 -25.57
CA ALA A 413 -11.40 -32.49 -24.26
C ALA A 413 -11.19 -31.07 -23.72
N PHE A 414 -10.21 -30.32 -24.23
CA PHE A 414 -10.00 -28.94 -23.84
C PHE A 414 -11.15 -28.03 -24.28
N ASP A 415 -11.73 -28.28 -25.46
CA ASP A 415 -12.83 -27.49 -25.99
C ASP A 415 -14.21 -27.96 -25.49
N ALA A 416 -14.23 -28.92 -24.56
CA ALA A 416 -15.46 -29.39 -23.96
C ALA A 416 -16.19 -28.26 -23.19
N PRO A 417 -17.53 -28.15 -23.27
CA PRO A 417 -18.31 -27.09 -22.63
C PRO A 417 -18.10 -26.93 -21.12
N GLU A 418 -17.73 -28.01 -20.44
CA GLU A 418 -17.45 -28.03 -19.00
C GLU A 418 -16.09 -27.42 -18.63
N ASN A 419 -15.16 -27.26 -19.59
CA ASN A 419 -13.86 -26.68 -19.29
C ASN A 419 -13.98 -25.15 -19.11
N PRO A 420 -13.66 -24.60 -17.92
CA PRO A 420 -13.75 -23.17 -17.66
C PRO A 420 -12.67 -22.34 -18.40
N ASN A 421 -11.75 -22.99 -19.12
CA ASN A 421 -10.72 -22.32 -19.90
C ASN A 421 -10.83 -22.60 -21.41
N ARG A 422 -11.91 -23.25 -21.88
CA ARG A 422 -12.08 -23.52 -23.32
C ARG A 422 -12.01 -22.22 -24.15
N GLY A 423 -11.49 -22.33 -25.37
CA GLY A 423 -11.35 -21.18 -26.26
C GLY A 423 -10.44 -20.07 -25.70
N SER A 424 -9.55 -20.35 -24.76
CA SER A 424 -8.55 -19.39 -24.25
C SER A 424 -7.20 -19.54 -24.93
N ILE A 425 -6.36 -18.51 -24.86
CA ILE A 425 -4.92 -18.58 -25.17
C ILE A 425 -4.09 -18.36 -23.90
N GLN A 426 -2.94 -19.02 -23.84
CA GLN A 426 -2.00 -18.93 -22.71
C GLN A 426 -0.98 -17.83 -22.96
N ARG A 427 -0.64 -17.08 -21.90
CA ARG A 427 0.40 -16.03 -21.87
C ARG A 427 0.41 -15.17 -23.14
N PRO A 428 -0.63 -14.36 -23.39
CA PRO A 428 -0.63 -13.51 -24.56
C PRO A 428 0.55 -12.53 -24.52
N SER A 429 1.16 -12.20 -25.66
CA SER A 429 2.15 -11.10 -25.76
C SER A 429 1.47 -9.73 -25.71
N PHE A 430 0.24 -9.63 -26.21
CA PHE A 430 -0.63 -8.49 -25.95
C PHE A 430 -2.12 -8.84 -26.01
N MET A 431 -2.93 -8.01 -25.37
CA MET A 431 -4.38 -7.94 -25.53
C MET A 431 -4.76 -6.56 -26.08
N ARG A 432 -5.49 -6.52 -27.20
CA ARG A 432 -5.91 -5.28 -27.85
C ARG A 432 -7.42 -5.25 -27.98
N TRP A 433 -8.07 -4.15 -27.61
CA TRP A 433 -9.45 -3.87 -27.95
C TRP A 433 -9.48 -2.85 -29.06
N GLU A 434 -10.13 -3.14 -30.17
CA GLU A 434 -10.14 -2.29 -31.36
C GLU A 434 -11.56 -1.84 -31.70
N PHE A 435 -11.76 -0.52 -31.80
CA PHE A 435 -13.01 0.10 -32.24
C PHE A 435 -12.71 1.06 -33.40
N GLU A 436 -13.36 0.85 -34.55
CA GLU A 436 -13.21 1.69 -35.75
C GLU A 436 -11.73 1.91 -36.19
N GLY A 437 -10.89 0.88 -35.97
CA GLY A 437 -9.46 0.90 -36.32
C GLY A 437 -8.54 1.54 -35.28
N VAL A 438 -9.10 2.06 -34.18
CA VAL A 438 -8.34 2.59 -33.04
C VAL A 438 -8.30 1.56 -31.92
N GLY A 439 -7.11 1.23 -31.41
CA GLY A 439 -6.93 0.23 -30.39
C GLY A 439 -6.44 0.73 -29.03
N LYS A 440 -6.76 -0.07 -28.02
CA LYS A 440 -6.31 0.07 -26.64
C LYS A 440 -5.59 -1.22 -26.28
N THR A 441 -4.30 -1.14 -25.97
CA THR A 441 -3.43 -2.33 -25.96
C THR A 441 -2.71 -2.52 -24.63
N VAL A 442 -2.78 -3.73 -24.09
CA VAL A 442 -1.99 -4.17 -22.94
C VAL A 442 -0.91 -5.11 -23.45
N HIS A 443 0.35 -4.70 -23.35
CA HIS A 443 1.52 -5.52 -23.66
C HIS A 443 2.00 -6.27 -22.42
N PHE A 444 2.27 -7.57 -22.57
CA PHE A 444 2.83 -8.41 -21.53
C PHE A 444 4.25 -8.82 -21.88
N SER A 445 5.21 -8.57 -20.99
CA SER A 445 6.57 -9.12 -21.08
C SER A 445 6.70 -10.43 -20.29
N TRP A 446 7.39 -11.42 -20.86
CA TRP A 446 7.57 -12.75 -20.27
C TRP A 446 9.05 -13.14 -20.31
N ASP A 447 9.58 -13.63 -19.19
CA ASP A 447 10.99 -14.03 -19.01
C ASP A 447 11.20 -15.55 -19.18
N ASP A 448 10.40 -16.19 -20.04
CA ASP A 448 10.32 -17.65 -20.15
C ASP A 448 10.83 -18.20 -21.49
N GLY A 449 11.17 -17.32 -22.44
CA GLY A 449 11.74 -17.67 -23.74
C GLY A 449 10.76 -18.35 -24.71
N TRP A 450 9.47 -18.45 -24.37
CA TRP A 450 8.45 -19.05 -25.24
C TRP A 450 7.91 -18.04 -26.25
N GLU A 451 7.33 -18.54 -27.33
CA GLU A 451 6.60 -17.71 -28.29
C GLU A 451 5.19 -17.43 -27.78
N HIS A 452 4.85 -16.15 -27.64
CA HIS A 452 3.60 -15.70 -27.06
C HIS A 452 2.66 -15.14 -28.12
N LYS A 453 1.46 -15.73 -28.21
CA LYS A 453 0.43 -15.32 -29.19
C LYS A 453 -0.18 -13.97 -28.83
N THR A 454 -0.68 -13.26 -29.84
CA THR A 454 -1.35 -11.97 -29.66
C THR A 454 -2.87 -12.13 -29.71
N ILE A 455 -3.62 -11.21 -29.13
CA ILE A 455 -5.07 -11.17 -29.33
C ILE A 455 -5.62 -9.76 -29.54
N THR A 456 -6.53 -9.65 -30.52
CA THR A 456 -7.31 -8.46 -30.81
C THR A 456 -8.81 -8.77 -30.72
N TYR A 457 -9.51 -8.03 -29.87
CA TYR A 457 -10.96 -8.03 -29.71
C TYR A 457 -11.57 -6.89 -30.52
N SER A 458 -12.41 -7.21 -31.50
CA SER A 458 -13.14 -6.19 -32.25
C SER A 458 -14.39 -5.75 -31.50
N MET A 459 -14.40 -4.49 -31.08
CA MET A 459 -15.50 -3.86 -30.36
C MET A 459 -16.62 -3.44 -31.31
N ARG A 460 -17.85 -3.41 -30.80
CA ARG A 460 -19.03 -2.88 -31.49
C ARG A 460 -19.80 -1.97 -30.54
N ARG A 461 -20.51 -0.99 -31.10
CA ARG A 461 -21.47 -0.16 -30.36
C ARG A 461 -22.76 -0.90 -30.06
#